data_AF-A0A529K041-F1
#
_entry.id   AF-A0A529K041-F1
#
_cell.length_a   1.000
_cell.length_b   1.000
_cell.length_c   1.000
_cell.angle_alpha   90.00
_cell.angle_beta   90.00
_cell.angle_gamma   90.00
#
_symmetry.space_group_name_H-M   'P 1'
#
loop_
_entity.id
_entity.type
_entity.pdbx_description
1 polymer ?
#
loop_
_entity_poly.entity_id
_entity_poly.type
_entity_poly.pdbx_seq_one_letter_code
_entity_poly.pdbx_strand_id
1 'polypeptide(L)'
;FDGRDRLSHVLASPKFHLLGTSGTVTTLAGVHLDLERYDRRRVDGLWMDRDSVDRMVEKLVGWDFQQRVANPCIGADRADLVLAGCAILEAIRAVWPSER
;
A
#
# COMPACT_ATOMS: atom_id res chain seq x y z
N PHE A 1 4.27 -10.54 16.88
CA PHE A 1 3.12 -10.32 17.77
C PHE A 1 2.39 -11.65 17.92
N ASP A 2 1.77 -11.86 19.09
CA ASP A 2 1.09 -13.11 19.41
C ASP A 2 -0.07 -13.37 18.46
N GLY A 3 -0.22 -14.63 18.03
CA GLY A 3 -1.28 -15.06 17.12
C GLY A 3 -1.04 -14.80 15.64
N ARG A 4 0.14 -14.29 15.22
CA ARG A 4 0.48 -14.13 13.79
C ARG A 4 0.35 -15.43 12.98
N ASP A 5 0.64 -16.57 13.60
CA ASP A 5 0.64 -17.89 12.97
C ASP A 5 -0.76 -18.53 12.91
N ARG A 6 -1.82 -17.86 13.41
CA ARG A 6 -3.19 -18.39 13.36
C ARG A 6 -3.70 -18.58 11.92
N LEU A 7 -3.16 -17.83 10.97
CA LEU A 7 -3.51 -17.90 9.55
C LEU A 7 -2.63 -18.88 8.77
N SER A 8 -1.63 -19.54 9.36
CA SER A 8 -0.66 -20.35 8.61
C SER A 8 -1.28 -21.47 7.78
N HIS A 9 -2.43 -22.01 8.20
CA HIS A 9 -3.17 -23.02 7.47
C HIS A 9 -3.85 -22.52 6.18
N VAL A 10 -3.96 -21.20 5.96
CA VAL A 10 -4.52 -20.60 4.74
C VAL A 10 -3.51 -19.86 3.88
N LEU A 11 -2.31 -19.53 4.39
CA LEU A 11 -1.33 -18.70 3.66
C LEU A 11 -0.83 -19.32 2.34
N ALA A 12 -0.76 -20.65 2.25
CA ALA A 12 -0.36 -21.34 1.03
C ALA A 12 -1.47 -21.39 -0.04
N SER A 13 -2.68 -20.94 0.29
CA SER A 13 -3.81 -20.95 -0.65
C SER A 13 -3.68 -19.82 -1.66
N PRO A 14 -3.85 -20.06 -2.97
CA PRO A 14 -3.90 -19.00 -3.98
C PRO A 14 -5.13 -18.09 -3.82
N LYS A 15 -6.05 -18.43 -2.92
CA LYS A 15 -7.24 -17.65 -2.57
C LYS A 15 -7.05 -16.78 -1.32
N PHE A 16 -5.86 -16.79 -0.72
CA PHE A 16 -5.53 -15.90 0.39
C PHE A 16 -5.21 -14.51 -0.16
N HIS A 17 -5.99 -13.51 0.23
CA HIS A 17 -5.87 -12.14 -0.28
C HIS A 17 -5.78 -11.14 0.86
N LEU A 18 -5.05 -10.04 0.63
CA LEU A 18 -4.98 -8.92 1.56
C LEU A 18 -5.92 -7.80 1.10
N LEU A 19 -6.87 -7.41 1.94
CA LEU A 19 -7.77 -6.29 1.67
C LEU A 19 -7.31 -5.04 2.42
N GLY A 20 -6.86 -4.03 1.67
CA GLY A 20 -6.50 -2.72 2.20
C GLY A 20 -7.66 -1.72 2.13
N THR A 21 -7.98 -1.05 3.25
CA THR A 21 -9.10 -0.09 3.33
C THR A 21 -8.71 1.31 3.82
N SER A 22 -7.44 1.54 4.18
CA SER A 22 -6.96 2.75 4.86
C SER A 22 -6.19 3.71 3.93
N GLY A 23 -5.91 4.91 4.43
CA GLY A 23 -5.28 6.01 3.68
C GLY A 23 -3.95 5.64 3.00
N THR A 24 -3.08 4.85 3.64
CA THR A 24 -1.80 4.45 3.03
C THR A 24 -2.00 3.64 1.76
N VAL A 25 -2.80 2.58 1.84
CA VAL A 25 -3.03 1.65 0.72
C VAL A 25 -3.82 2.32 -0.39
N THR A 26 -4.78 3.19 -0.06
CA THR A 26 -5.50 3.98 -1.09
C THR A 26 -4.64 5.07 -1.71
N THR A 27 -3.68 5.63 -0.98
CA THR A 27 -2.65 6.52 -1.52
C THR A 27 -1.72 5.77 -2.49
N LEU A 28 -1.20 4.61 -2.11
CA LEU A 28 -0.36 3.78 -3.00
C LEU A 28 -1.12 3.43 -4.29
N ALA A 29 -2.40 3.09 -4.20
CA ALA A 29 -3.26 2.87 -5.36
C ALA A 29 -3.40 4.13 -6.24
N GLY A 30 -3.60 5.31 -5.64
CA GLY A 30 -3.66 6.57 -6.36
C GLY A 30 -2.35 6.93 -7.09
N VAL A 31 -1.21 6.68 -6.44
CA VAL A 31 0.12 6.89 -7.03
C VAL A 31 0.41 5.86 -8.13
N HIS A 32 -0.03 4.61 -7.95
CA HIS A 32 0.09 3.53 -8.94
C HIS A 32 -0.69 3.85 -10.21
N LEU A 33 -1.90 4.39 -10.07
CA LEU A 33 -2.78 4.78 -11.18
C LEU A 33 -2.44 6.16 -11.79
N ASP A 34 -1.42 6.84 -11.24
CA ASP A 34 -0.98 8.18 -11.62
C ASP A 34 -2.15 9.19 -11.68
N LEU A 35 -2.97 9.21 -10.63
CA LEU A 35 -4.16 10.06 -10.60
C LEU A 35 -3.80 11.54 -10.37
N GLU A 36 -4.37 12.43 -11.18
CA GLU A 36 -4.30 13.89 -11.00
C GLU A 36 -4.98 14.40 -9.72
N ARG A 37 -5.83 13.56 -9.11
CA ARG A 37 -6.44 13.74 -7.77
C ARG A 37 -7.01 12.41 -7.30
N TYR A 38 -7.20 12.25 -5.99
CA TYR A 38 -7.86 11.06 -5.46
C TYR A 38 -9.25 10.85 -6.08
N ASP A 39 -9.44 9.71 -6.75
CA ASP A 39 -10.73 9.27 -7.28
C ASP A 39 -11.06 7.87 -6.73
N ARG A 40 -12.00 7.84 -5.77
CA ARG A 40 -12.47 6.62 -5.14
C ARG A 40 -13.00 5.60 -6.14
N ARG A 41 -13.61 6.02 -7.25
CA ARG A 41 -14.18 5.10 -8.25
C ARG A 41 -13.11 4.34 -9.01
N ARG A 42 -11.89 4.87 -9.06
CA ARG A 42 -10.73 4.23 -9.67
C ARG A 42 -9.93 3.39 -8.67
N VAL A 43 -9.97 3.75 -7.39
CA VAL A 43 -9.21 3.08 -6.31
C VAL A 43 -9.97 1.89 -5.72
N ASP A 44 -11.27 2.05 -5.44
CA ASP A 44 -12.06 0.98 -4.82
C ASP A 44 -12.10 -0.26 -5.72
N GLY A 45 -11.71 -1.41 -5.17
CA GLY A 45 -11.69 -2.68 -5.90
C GLY A 45 -10.49 -2.87 -6.84
N LEU A 46 -9.53 -1.93 -6.86
CA LEU A 46 -8.28 -2.10 -7.58
C LEU A 46 -7.51 -3.29 -7.02
N TRP A 47 -7.11 -4.20 -7.90
CA TRP A 47 -6.11 -5.22 -7.59
C TRP A 47 -4.72 -4.68 -7.84
N MET A 48 -3.82 -4.87 -6.87
CA MET A 48 -2.39 -4.63 -7.02
C MET A 48 -1.66 -5.92 -6.70
N ASP A 49 -0.78 -6.34 -7.59
CA ASP A 49 0.12 -7.45 -7.29
C ASP A 49 1.24 -7.03 -6.34
N ARG A 50 1.94 -8.03 -5.80
CA ARG A 50 3.10 -7.86 -4.92
C ARG A 50 4.10 -6.84 -5.50
N ASP A 51 4.51 -7.03 -6.74
CA ASP A 51 5.53 -6.19 -7.38
C ASP A 51 5.06 -4.74 -7.55
N SER A 52 3.77 -4.51 -7.81
CA SER A 52 3.20 -3.16 -7.92
C SER A 52 3.25 -2.43 -6.59
N VAL A 53 2.97 -3.13 -5.48
CA VAL A 53 3.11 -2.56 -4.15
C VAL A 53 4.58 -2.24 -3.86
N ASP A 54 5.50 -3.18 -4.14
CA ASP A 54 6.94 -3.00 -3.92
C ASP A 54 7.46 -1.76 -4.67
N ARG A 55 7.14 -1.65 -5.97
CA ARG A 55 7.51 -0.48 -6.78
C ARG A 55 6.96 0.83 -6.22
N MET A 56 5.74 0.83 -5.68
CA MET A 56 5.16 2.05 -5.13
C MET A 56 5.82 2.44 -3.82
N VAL A 57 6.12 1.48 -2.95
CA VAL A 57 6.86 1.72 -1.71
C VAL A 57 8.26 2.27 -2.04
N GLU A 58 9.00 1.64 -2.94
CA GLU A 58 10.32 2.10 -3.37
C GLU A 58 10.28 3.52 -3.98
N LYS A 59 9.29 3.79 -4.83
CA LYS A 59 9.07 5.12 -5.42
C LYS A 59 8.87 6.19 -4.35
N LEU A 60 8.04 5.92 -3.34
CA LEU A 60 7.78 6.87 -2.25
C LEU A 60 8.99 7.07 -1.34
N VAL A 61 9.76 6.00 -1.07
CA VAL A 61 11.01 6.07 -0.31
C VAL A 61 12.06 6.90 -1.04
N GLY A 62 12.13 6.78 -2.37
CA GLY A 62 13.04 7.54 -3.23
C GLY A 62 12.67 9.03 -3.40
N TRP A 63 11.45 9.43 -3.05
CA TRP A 63 11.02 10.83 -3.08
C TRP A 63 11.49 11.61 -1.87
N ASP A 64 11.88 12.87 -2.06
CA ASP A 64 12.00 13.84 -0.99
C ASP A 64 10.61 14.29 -0.49
N PHE A 65 10.60 15.07 0.60
CA PHE A 65 9.36 15.58 1.19
C PHE A 65 8.55 16.44 0.20
N GLN A 66 9.19 17.32 -0.57
CA GLN A 66 8.49 18.21 -1.50
C GLN A 66 7.87 17.44 -2.68
N GLN A 67 8.54 16.40 -3.16
CA GLN A 67 8.01 15.48 -4.17
C GLN A 67 6.77 14.75 -3.66
N ARG A 68 6.76 14.33 -2.39
CA ARG A 68 5.56 13.72 -1.77
C ARG A 68 4.43 14.73 -1.61
N VAL A 69 4.72 15.94 -1.12
CA VAL A 69 3.73 17.02 -0.99
C VAL A 69 3.09 17.35 -2.34
N ALA A 70 3.89 17.39 -3.41
CA ALA A 70 3.45 17.70 -4.76
C ALA A 70 2.57 16.61 -5.38
N ASN A 71 2.58 15.37 -4.85
CA ASN A 71 1.73 14.32 -5.39
C ASN A 71 0.25 14.55 -4.99
N PRO A 72 -0.68 14.62 -5.97
CA PRO A 72 -2.09 14.93 -5.70
C PRO A 72 -2.83 13.89 -4.83
N CYS A 73 -2.32 12.66 -4.74
CA CYS A 73 -2.89 11.61 -3.92
C CYS A 73 -2.28 11.53 -2.51
N ILE A 74 -1.23 12.30 -2.21
CA ILE A 74 -0.59 12.36 -0.89
C ILE A 74 -0.97 13.67 -0.20
N GLY A 75 -0.52 14.80 -0.74
CA GLY A 75 -0.68 16.13 -0.16
C GLY A 75 0.16 16.37 1.09
N ALA A 76 0.20 17.62 1.56
CA ALA A 76 1.05 18.04 2.67
C ALA A 76 0.79 17.28 3.97
N ASP A 77 -0.49 17.11 4.34
CA ASP A 77 -0.89 16.49 5.61
C ASP A 77 -0.41 15.04 5.79
N ARG A 78 -0.10 14.35 4.68
CA ARG A 78 0.30 12.93 4.68
C ARG A 78 1.72 12.70 4.21
N ALA A 79 2.43 13.73 3.74
CA ALA A 79 3.78 13.58 3.18
C ALA A 79 4.80 12.99 4.17
N ASP A 80 4.67 13.33 5.46
CA ASP A 80 5.51 12.76 6.53
C ASP A 80 5.05 11.37 6.99
N LEU A 81 3.74 11.10 6.92
CA LEU A 81 3.14 9.89 7.49
C LEU A 81 3.12 8.70 6.51
N VAL A 82 3.12 8.98 5.21
CA VAL A 82 2.94 7.96 4.17
C VAL A 82 4.02 6.88 4.23
N LEU A 83 5.27 7.25 4.57
CA LEU A 83 6.36 6.28 4.71
C LEU A 83 6.17 5.36 5.91
N ALA A 84 5.71 5.88 7.05
CA ALA A 84 5.41 5.05 8.21
C ALA A 84 4.29 4.06 7.89
N GLY A 85 3.29 4.50 7.13
CA GLY A 85 2.27 3.63 6.58
C GLY A 85 2.84 2.52 5.68
N CYS A 86 3.77 2.86 4.79
CA CYS A 86 4.44 1.88 3.93
C CYS A 86 5.21 0.84 4.76
N ALA A 87 5.93 1.25 5.80
CA ALA A 87 6.65 0.32 6.68
C ALA A 87 5.70 -0.67 7.39
N ILE A 88 4.53 -0.21 7.82
CA ILE A 88 3.50 -1.08 8.43
C ILE A 88 2.96 -2.06 7.38
N LEU A 89 2.67 -1.59 6.16
CA LEU A 89 2.21 -2.45 5.06
C LEU A 89 3.24 -3.53 4.73
N GLU A 90 4.51 -3.17 4.63
CA GLU A 90 5.62 -4.11 4.40
C GLU A 90 5.70 -5.17 5.50
N ALA A 91 5.60 -4.75 6.77
CA ALA A 91 5.60 -5.69 7.89
C ALA A 91 4.43 -6.68 7.84
N ILE A 92 3.23 -6.21 7.45
CA ILE A 92 2.05 -7.07 7.25
C ILE A 92 2.29 -8.08 6.11
N ARG A 93 2.77 -7.60 4.95
CA ARG A 93 3.04 -8.43 3.75
C ARG A 93 4.15 -9.46 3.97
N ALA A 94 5.12 -9.15 4.83
CA ALA A 94 6.19 -10.06 5.21
C ALA A 94 5.69 -11.19 6.13
N VAL A 95 4.75 -10.89 7.04
CA VAL A 95 4.19 -11.89 7.95
C VAL A 95 3.13 -12.76 7.27
N TRP A 96 2.31 -12.18 6.40
CA TRP A 96 1.24 -12.87 5.69
C TRP A 96 1.38 -12.68 4.18
N PRO A 97 2.27 -13.44 3.52
CA PRO A 97 2.50 -13.31 2.10
C PRO A 97 1.24 -13.63 1.30
N SER A 98 0.88 -12.75 0.38
CA SER A 98 -0.12 -12.96 -0.65
C SER A 98 0.40 -12.44 -2.01
N GLU A 99 -0.15 -12.97 -3.09
CA GLU A 99 0.05 -12.43 -4.44
C GLU A 99 -0.77 -11.15 -4.67
N ARG A 100 -1.88 -10.97 -3.94
CA ARG A 100 -2.84 -9.87 -4.10
C ARG A 100 -3.59 -9.55 -2.80
#